data_AF-A0A9E2YFI5-F1
#
_entry.id   AF-A0A9E2YFI5-F1
#
_cell.length_a   1.000
_cell.length_b   1.000
_cell.length_c   1.000
_cell.angle_alpha   90.00
_cell.angle_beta   90.00
_cell.angle_gamma   90.00
#
_symmetry.space_group_name_H-M   'P 1'
#
loop_
_entity.id
_entity.type
_entity.pdbx_description
1 polymer ?
#
loop_
_entity_poly.entity_id
_entity_poly.type
_entity_poly.pdbx_seq_one_letter_code
_entity_poly.pdbx_strand_id
1 'polypeptide(L)'
;MEQANRLQLKPYRAVSEHIDGAWWPRSTNLAAELLGLVAALSDRLGQIVMVGYHRNDWHDTPPSAQIGGHAIELLGFTSDEPASVMLLSEYGRHITLHVIAPDTDEDVARQALDEARARTDSEVSTAARATVGRSVADVAEKLARHEGLGDEHRTAQIKRWCEETAQQFVDAPVQTFVPILVEHIVRNRMMESRKQRDRVHGGLRIALPGSSAPYSSRRSLAP
;
A
#
# COMPACT_ATOMS: atom_id res chain seq x y z
N MET A 1 8.03 5.91 -32.64
CA MET A 1 6.79 5.15 -32.41
C MET A 1 6.22 5.66 -31.09
N GLU A 2 5.43 6.72 -31.15
CA GLU A 2 4.78 7.31 -29.97
C GLU A 2 3.78 6.30 -29.42
N GLN A 3 4.11 5.63 -28.32
CA GLN A 3 3.08 5.03 -27.49
C GLN A 3 2.22 6.21 -27.01
N ALA A 4 1.05 6.39 -27.63
CA ALA A 4 0.06 7.36 -27.16
C ALA A 4 -0.11 7.16 -25.66
N ASN A 5 0.34 8.14 -24.88
CA ASN A 5 0.49 7.98 -23.45
C ASN A 5 -0.91 7.95 -22.82
N ARG A 6 -1.40 6.75 -22.53
CA ARG A 6 -2.71 6.54 -21.92
C ARG A 6 -2.68 6.59 -20.39
N LEU A 7 -1.54 6.98 -19.81
CA LEU A 7 -1.35 7.12 -18.38
C LEU A 7 -0.84 8.53 -18.08
N GLN A 8 -1.65 9.32 -17.40
CA GLN A 8 -1.27 10.65 -16.98
C GLN A 8 -1.14 10.71 -15.46
N LEU A 9 0.10 10.82 -14.98
CA LEU A 9 0.40 11.03 -13.57
C LEU A 9 0.60 12.52 -13.27
N LYS A 10 0.25 12.92 -12.06
CA LYS A 10 0.63 14.22 -11.51
C LYS A 10 2.13 14.23 -11.17
N PRO A 11 2.88 15.28 -11.58
CA PRO A 11 4.32 15.36 -11.32
C PRO A 11 4.62 15.50 -9.82
N TYR A 12 3.74 16.18 -9.08
CA TYR A 12 3.82 16.37 -7.63
C TYR A 12 2.46 16.06 -7.02
N ARG A 13 2.44 15.30 -5.92
CA ARG A 13 1.25 15.04 -5.12
C ARG A 13 1.32 15.95 -3.91
N ALA A 14 0.38 16.89 -3.77
CA ALA A 14 0.22 17.55 -2.49
C ALA A 14 -0.25 16.53 -1.45
N VAL A 15 0.12 16.70 -0.17
CA VAL A 15 -0.28 15.77 0.91
C VAL A 15 -1.80 15.62 1.00
N SER A 16 -2.54 16.65 0.58
CA SER A 16 -4.01 16.71 0.56
C SER A 16 -4.66 16.08 -0.68
N GLU A 17 -3.89 15.70 -1.70
CA GLU A 17 -4.42 15.05 -2.90
C GLU A 17 -4.19 13.54 -2.79
N HIS A 18 -5.26 12.75 -2.95
CA HIS A 18 -5.23 11.30 -2.91
C HIS A 18 -5.45 10.62 -4.26
N ILE A 19 -5.76 11.38 -5.31
CA ILE A 19 -5.69 10.91 -6.71
C ILE A 19 -4.38 11.37 -7.37
N ASP A 20 -3.60 10.39 -7.79
CA ASP A 20 -2.26 10.57 -8.37
C ASP A 20 -2.29 10.77 -9.90
N GLY A 21 -3.44 10.54 -10.55
CA GLY A 21 -3.58 10.71 -11.99
C GLY A 21 -4.82 10.05 -12.60
N ALA A 22 -4.79 9.88 -13.92
CA ALA A 22 -5.79 9.14 -14.67
C ALA A 22 -5.14 8.13 -15.62
N TRP A 23 -5.91 7.11 -15.93
CA TRP A 23 -5.53 6.00 -16.78
C TRP A 23 -6.66 5.67 -17.74
N TRP A 24 -6.31 5.56 -19.02
CA TRP A 24 -7.21 5.16 -20.08
C TRP A 24 -6.84 3.76 -20.59
N PRO A 25 -7.44 2.68 -20.05
CA PRO A 25 -7.22 1.33 -20.55
C PRO A 25 -7.60 1.19 -22.04
N ARG A 26 -7.03 0.18 -22.70
CA ARG A 26 -7.41 -0.16 -24.08
C ARG A 26 -8.59 -1.14 -24.16
N SER A 27 -8.86 -1.84 -23.07
CA SER A 27 -9.88 -2.87 -22.98
C SER A 27 -10.43 -2.99 -21.57
N THR A 28 -11.57 -3.68 -21.43
CA THR A 28 -12.19 -4.04 -20.14
C THR A 28 -11.59 -5.31 -19.51
N ASN A 29 -10.46 -5.82 -20.05
CA ASN A 29 -9.71 -6.94 -19.48
C ASN A 29 -8.63 -6.43 -18.53
N LEU A 30 -8.97 -6.35 -17.25
CA LEU A 30 -8.09 -5.76 -16.25
C LEU A 30 -6.72 -6.45 -16.19
N ALA A 31 -6.66 -7.78 -16.21
CA ALA A 31 -5.40 -8.51 -16.07
C ALA A 31 -4.41 -8.22 -17.21
N ALA A 32 -4.91 -8.10 -18.45
CA ALA A 32 -4.08 -7.76 -19.60
C ALA A 32 -3.57 -6.32 -19.53
N GLU A 33 -4.44 -5.40 -19.13
CA GLU A 33 -4.14 -3.97 -19.00
C GLU A 33 -3.18 -3.68 -17.84
N LEU A 34 -3.30 -4.42 -16.73
CA LEU A 34 -2.43 -4.29 -15.56
C LEU A 34 -0.98 -4.65 -15.87
N LEU A 35 -0.70 -5.55 -16.81
CA LEU A 35 0.68 -5.86 -17.22
C LEU A 35 1.42 -4.60 -17.68
N GLY A 36 0.77 -3.80 -18.54
CA GLY A 36 1.33 -2.54 -19.04
C GLY A 36 1.39 -1.46 -17.95
N LEU A 37 0.35 -1.36 -17.13
CA LEU A 37 0.28 -0.37 -16.06
C LEU A 37 1.33 -0.61 -14.97
N VAL A 38 1.47 -1.86 -14.51
CA VAL A 38 2.48 -2.27 -13.53
C VAL A 38 3.88 -1.97 -14.07
N ALA A 39 4.18 -2.34 -15.32
CA ALA A 39 5.47 -2.06 -15.93
C ALA A 39 5.79 -0.55 -15.97
N ALA A 40 4.81 0.30 -16.27
CA ALA A 40 4.99 1.76 -16.29
C ALA A 40 5.17 2.36 -14.89
N LEU A 41 4.66 1.70 -13.83
CA LEU A 41 4.69 2.20 -12.46
C LEU A 41 5.75 1.52 -11.59
N SER A 42 6.35 0.41 -12.00
CA SER A 42 7.34 -0.34 -11.22
C SER A 42 8.55 0.51 -10.85
N ASP A 43 9.05 1.37 -11.75
CA ASP A 43 10.15 2.31 -11.43
C ASP A 43 9.78 3.31 -10.34
N ARG A 44 8.51 3.70 -10.26
CA ARG A 44 8.04 4.72 -9.30
C ARG A 44 7.62 4.11 -7.97
N LEU A 45 6.89 2.99 -7.98
CA LEU A 45 6.31 2.36 -6.79
C LEU A 45 7.14 1.18 -6.24
N GLY A 46 8.01 0.59 -7.04
CA GLY A 46 8.62 -0.70 -6.75
C GLY A 46 7.68 -1.87 -7.06
N GLN A 47 7.87 -2.98 -6.36
CA GLN A 47 7.05 -4.18 -6.54
C GLN A 47 5.62 -3.93 -6.06
N ILE A 48 4.66 -4.04 -6.99
CA ILE A 48 3.23 -3.95 -6.71
C ILE A 48 2.77 -5.32 -6.23
N VAL A 49 2.06 -5.34 -5.11
CA VAL A 49 1.58 -6.57 -4.46
C VAL A 49 0.06 -6.70 -4.50
N MET A 50 -0.65 -5.59 -4.71
CA MET A 50 -2.10 -5.55 -4.65
C MET A 50 -2.66 -4.44 -5.54
N VAL A 51 -3.79 -4.73 -6.17
CA VAL A 51 -4.55 -3.78 -6.98
C VAL A 51 -6.01 -3.81 -6.54
N GLY A 52 -6.49 -2.68 -6.05
CA GLY A 52 -7.92 -2.42 -5.83
C GLY A 52 -8.55 -1.84 -7.10
N TYR A 53 -9.71 -2.32 -7.51
CA TYR A 53 -10.42 -1.82 -8.67
C TYR A 53 -11.94 -1.79 -8.42
N HIS A 54 -12.63 -0.91 -9.12
CA HIS A 54 -14.09 -0.88 -9.12
C HIS A 54 -14.65 -1.95 -10.05
N ARG A 55 -15.59 -2.80 -9.60
CA ARG A 55 -16.05 -4.00 -10.35
C ARG A 55 -16.96 -3.69 -11.53
N ASN A 56 -17.67 -2.57 -11.53
CA ASN A 56 -18.77 -2.36 -12.48
C ASN A 56 -18.28 -2.20 -13.93
N ASP A 57 -17.01 -1.85 -14.11
CA ASP A 57 -16.43 -1.50 -15.42
C ASP A 57 -15.49 -2.57 -16.01
N TRP A 58 -15.29 -3.70 -15.33
CA TRP A 58 -14.34 -4.74 -15.75
C TRP A 58 -15.00 -6.11 -15.88
N HIS A 59 -14.51 -6.92 -16.82
CA HIS A 59 -14.91 -8.32 -16.92
C HIS A 59 -14.49 -9.11 -15.69
N ASP A 60 -15.13 -10.27 -15.49
CA ASP A 60 -14.85 -11.17 -14.37
C ASP A 60 -13.34 -11.43 -14.28
N THR A 61 -12.75 -10.91 -13.20
CA THR A 61 -11.31 -10.83 -13.01
C THR A 61 -10.93 -11.82 -11.92
N PRO A 62 -9.88 -12.63 -12.12
CA PRO A 62 -9.44 -13.59 -11.11
C PRO A 62 -9.03 -12.87 -9.81
N PRO A 63 -9.09 -13.56 -8.65
CA PRO A 63 -8.70 -12.96 -7.36
C PRO A 63 -7.20 -12.62 -7.26
N SER A 64 -6.38 -13.14 -8.18
CA SER A 64 -4.97 -12.78 -8.30
C SER A 64 -4.51 -12.90 -9.76
N ALA A 65 -3.51 -12.11 -10.13
CA ALA A 65 -2.82 -12.20 -11.42
C ALA A 65 -1.32 -12.32 -11.21
N GLN A 66 -0.65 -13.08 -12.08
CA GLN A 66 0.80 -13.20 -12.07
C GLN A 66 1.39 -12.20 -13.07
N ILE A 67 2.07 -11.17 -12.58
CA ILE A 67 2.61 -10.07 -13.38
C ILE A 67 4.07 -9.88 -13.02
N GLY A 68 4.96 -9.91 -14.02
CA GLY A 68 6.40 -9.74 -13.79
C GLY A 68 7.02 -10.82 -12.88
N GLY A 69 6.43 -12.01 -12.80
CA GLY A 69 6.89 -13.08 -11.90
C GLY A 69 6.39 -12.96 -10.46
N HIS A 70 5.57 -11.96 -10.16
CA HIS A 70 5.00 -11.72 -8.83
C HIS A 70 3.49 -11.94 -8.85
N ALA A 71 2.96 -12.50 -7.77
CA ALA A 71 1.52 -12.59 -7.56
C ALA A 71 1.00 -11.23 -7.07
N ILE A 72 0.04 -10.67 -7.82
CA ILE A 72 -0.66 -9.44 -7.48
C ILE A 72 -2.08 -9.82 -7.09
N GLU A 73 -2.49 -9.45 -5.89
CA GLU A 73 -3.85 -9.64 -5.41
C GLU A 73 -4.79 -8.62 -6.05
N LEU A 74 -5.92 -9.09 -6.59
CA LEU A 74 -6.90 -8.25 -7.27
C LEU A 74 -8.17 -8.16 -6.43
N LEU A 75 -8.46 -6.96 -5.93
CA LEU A 75 -9.57 -6.70 -5.02
C LEU A 75 -10.62 -5.82 -5.70
N GLY A 76 -11.74 -6.44 -6.05
CA GLY A 76 -12.85 -5.76 -6.70
C GLY A 76 -13.86 -5.20 -5.70
N PHE A 77 -14.26 -3.95 -5.89
CA PHE A 77 -15.22 -3.24 -5.05
C PHE A 77 -16.43 -2.75 -5.83
N THR A 78 -17.59 -2.72 -5.19
CA THR A 78 -18.79 -2.07 -5.72
C THR A 78 -19.04 -0.82 -4.90
N SER A 79 -19.03 0.33 -5.55
CA SER A 79 -19.28 1.64 -4.95
C SER A 79 -20.04 2.54 -5.96
N ASP A 80 -20.65 3.62 -5.49
CA ASP A 80 -21.17 4.67 -6.38
C ASP A 80 -20.10 5.72 -6.72
N GLU A 81 -18.87 5.52 -6.23
CA GLU A 81 -17.72 6.37 -6.51
C GLU A 81 -17.24 6.23 -7.96
N PRO A 82 -16.57 7.27 -8.51
CA PRO A 82 -16.02 7.25 -9.85
C PRO A 82 -15.05 6.09 -10.07
N ALA A 83 -15.08 5.53 -11.29
CA ALA A 83 -14.24 4.42 -11.71
C ALA A 83 -12.77 4.72 -11.40
N SER A 84 -12.15 3.88 -10.57
CA SER A 84 -10.80 4.09 -10.09
C SER A 84 -10.08 2.78 -9.84
N VAL A 85 -8.76 2.84 -9.96
CA VAL A 85 -7.84 1.73 -9.69
C VAL A 85 -6.76 2.24 -8.75
N MET A 86 -6.52 1.49 -7.68
CA MET A 86 -5.45 1.75 -6.73
C MET A 86 -4.42 0.64 -6.80
N LEU A 87 -3.15 1.00 -6.95
CA LEU A 87 -2.03 0.09 -6.89
C LEU A 87 -1.28 0.30 -5.57
N LEU A 88 -0.96 -0.80 -4.89
CA LEU A 88 -0.25 -0.80 -3.62
C LEU A 88 1.04 -1.61 -3.74
N SER A 89 2.14 -0.97 -3.33
CA SER A 89 3.47 -1.58 -3.29
C SER A 89 3.74 -2.29 -1.97
N GLU A 90 4.69 -3.22 -1.98
CA GLU A 90 5.17 -3.91 -0.77
C GLU A 90 5.71 -2.94 0.31
N TYR A 91 6.15 -1.74 -0.11
CA TYR A 91 6.71 -0.72 0.79
C TYR A 91 5.63 0.22 1.37
N GLY A 92 4.34 -0.07 1.14
CA GLY A 92 3.22 0.73 1.64
C GLY A 92 2.98 2.03 0.86
N ARG A 93 3.65 2.23 -0.27
CA ARG A 93 3.36 3.32 -1.21
C ARG A 93 2.19 2.90 -2.09
N HIS A 94 1.26 3.82 -2.32
CA HIS A 94 0.11 3.58 -3.20
C HIS A 94 0.01 4.67 -4.27
N ILE A 95 -0.63 4.33 -5.39
CA ILE A 95 -1.06 5.26 -6.43
C ILE A 95 -2.52 4.97 -6.72
N THR A 96 -3.35 6.01 -6.69
CA THR A 96 -4.76 5.92 -7.09
C THR A 96 -4.97 6.65 -8.40
N LEU A 97 -5.58 5.98 -9.38
CA LEU A 97 -5.82 6.49 -10.72
C LEU A 97 -7.31 6.48 -11.03
N HIS A 98 -7.80 7.56 -11.62
CA HIS A 98 -9.12 7.57 -12.22
C HIS A 98 -9.12 6.79 -13.54
N VAL A 99 -10.11 5.94 -13.77
CA VAL A 99 -10.23 5.13 -14.99
C VAL A 99 -11.16 5.83 -15.97
N ILE A 100 -10.66 6.09 -17.17
CA ILE A 100 -11.46 6.56 -18.31
C ILE A 100 -11.95 5.34 -19.07
N ALA A 101 -13.23 5.28 -19.42
CA ALA A 101 -13.80 4.11 -20.09
C ALA A 101 -13.10 3.86 -21.45
N PRO A 102 -12.78 2.59 -21.80
CA PRO A 102 -11.99 2.28 -22.99
C PRO A 102 -12.69 2.63 -24.32
N ASP A 103 -14.01 2.72 -24.31
CA ASP A 103 -14.89 3.11 -25.43
C ASP A 103 -15.07 4.62 -25.58
N THR A 104 -14.48 5.42 -24.69
CA THR A 104 -14.51 6.89 -24.78
C THR A 104 -13.79 7.38 -26.03
N ASP A 105 -14.38 8.35 -26.73
CA ASP A 105 -13.78 9.02 -27.88
C ASP A 105 -12.38 9.54 -27.56
N GLU A 106 -11.45 9.40 -28.51
CA GLU A 106 -10.03 9.65 -28.26
C GLU A 106 -9.73 11.10 -27.84
N ASP A 107 -10.40 12.08 -28.44
CA ASP A 107 -10.25 13.49 -28.08
C ASP A 107 -10.78 13.78 -26.66
N VAL A 108 -11.91 13.16 -26.29
CA VAL A 108 -12.50 13.28 -24.95
C VAL A 108 -11.61 12.60 -23.92
N ALA A 109 -11.07 11.41 -24.24
CA ALA A 109 -10.17 10.69 -23.35
C ALA A 109 -8.86 11.45 -23.13
N ARG A 110 -8.29 12.06 -24.18
CA ARG A 110 -7.11 12.93 -24.07
C ARG A 110 -7.38 14.14 -23.19
N GLN A 111 -8.51 14.82 -23.42
CA GLN A 111 -8.91 15.95 -22.59
C GLN A 111 -9.07 15.53 -21.12
N ALA A 112 -9.70 14.39 -20.85
CA ALA A 112 -9.87 13.86 -19.50
C ALA A 112 -8.53 13.48 -18.82
N LEU A 113 -7.55 12.99 -19.59
CA LEU A 113 -6.17 12.75 -19.11
C LEU A 113 -5.47 14.06 -18.76
N ASP A 114 -5.56 15.08 -19.62
CA ASP A 114 -4.97 16.39 -19.37
C ASP A 114 -5.61 17.10 -18.18
N GLU A 115 -6.94 17.02 -18.06
CA GLU A 115 -7.67 17.53 -16.91
C GLU A 115 -7.27 16.80 -15.63
N ALA A 116 -7.03 15.48 -15.66
CA ALA A 116 -6.57 14.74 -14.48
C ALA A 116 -5.24 15.27 -13.93
N ARG A 117 -4.40 15.86 -14.78
CA ARG A 117 -3.17 16.53 -14.37
C ARG A 117 -3.43 17.83 -13.60
N ALA A 118 -4.54 18.50 -13.87
CA ALA A 118 -4.92 19.79 -13.31
C ALA A 118 -6.00 19.74 -12.22
N ARG A 119 -6.76 18.62 -12.12
CA ARG A 119 -7.85 18.46 -11.16
C ARG A 119 -7.34 18.38 -9.72
N THR A 120 -7.88 19.20 -8.84
CA THR A 120 -7.84 18.99 -7.38
C THR A 120 -8.99 18.07 -6.97
N ASP A 121 -8.80 17.24 -5.95
CA ASP A 121 -9.78 16.26 -5.50
C ASP A 121 -11.18 16.86 -5.28
N SER A 122 -12.21 16.14 -5.76
CA SER A 122 -13.62 16.54 -5.63
C SER A 122 -14.22 16.05 -4.30
N GLU A 123 -15.31 16.70 -3.87
CA GLU A 123 -15.96 16.47 -2.58
C GLU A 123 -16.44 15.01 -2.41
N VAL A 124 -16.04 14.39 -1.31
CA VAL A 124 -16.40 13.02 -0.93
C VAL A 124 -17.85 12.95 -0.45
N SER A 125 -18.60 11.93 -0.88
CA SER A 125 -19.93 11.65 -0.32
C SER A 125 -19.87 11.26 1.17
N THR A 126 -20.64 11.94 2.02
CA THR A 126 -20.72 11.67 3.47
C THR A 126 -21.14 10.23 3.79
N ALA A 127 -21.97 9.62 2.93
CA ALA A 127 -22.40 8.23 3.09
C ALA A 127 -21.25 7.23 2.85
N ALA A 128 -20.38 7.50 1.87
CA ALA A 128 -19.18 6.70 1.61
C ALA A 128 -18.22 6.76 2.81
N ARG A 129 -17.98 7.97 3.37
CA ARG A 129 -17.17 8.17 4.58
C ARG A 129 -17.68 7.36 5.78
N ALA A 130 -18.99 7.36 6.02
CA ALA A 130 -19.59 6.66 7.16
C ALA A 130 -19.48 5.12 7.04
N THR A 131 -19.70 4.58 5.84
CA THR A 131 -19.55 3.13 5.59
C THR A 131 -18.10 2.69 5.75
N VAL A 132 -17.17 3.47 5.22
CA VAL A 132 -15.73 3.20 5.33
C VAL A 132 -15.24 3.33 6.78
N GLY A 133 -15.74 4.29 7.55
CA GLY A 133 -15.43 4.40 8.98
C GLY A 133 -15.78 3.13 9.76
N ARG A 134 -16.92 2.48 9.43
CA ARG A 134 -17.27 1.17 10.01
C ARG A 134 -16.29 0.07 9.57
N SER A 135 -15.98 -0.01 8.28
CA SER A 135 -15.01 -0.99 7.77
C SER A 135 -13.61 -0.83 8.37
N VAL A 136 -13.16 0.41 8.61
CA VAL A 136 -11.89 0.68 9.30
C VAL A 136 -11.92 0.19 10.76
N ALA A 137 -13.04 0.40 11.47
CA ALA A 137 -13.20 -0.12 12.83
C ALA A 137 -13.16 -1.65 12.85
N ASP A 138 -13.82 -2.31 11.90
CA ASP A 138 -13.78 -3.77 11.74
C ASP A 138 -12.35 -4.27 11.44
N VAL A 139 -11.60 -3.56 10.60
CA VAL A 139 -10.17 -3.83 10.33
C VAL A 139 -9.34 -3.69 11.61
N ALA A 140 -9.55 -2.63 12.38
CA ALA A 140 -8.84 -2.41 13.64
C ALA A 140 -9.10 -3.53 14.64
N GLU A 141 -10.35 -3.98 14.75
CA GLU A 141 -10.73 -5.11 15.61
C GLU A 141 -10.17 -6.45 15.11
N LYS A 142 -10.20 -6.70 13.81
CA LYS A 142 -9.56 -7.87 13.18
C LYS A 142 -8.07 -7.90 13.49
N LEU A 143 -7.35 -6.82 13.24
CA LEU A 143 -5.92 -6.73 13.51
C LEU A 143 -5.62 -6.90 15.00
N ALA A 144 -6.37 -6.23 15.87
CA ALA A 144 -6.23 -6.39 17.32
C ALA A 144 -6.40 -7.85 17.78
N ARG A 145 -7.38 -8.58 17.26
CA ARG A 145 -7.62 -9.99 17.62
C ARG A 145 -6.47 -10.90 17.23
N HIS A 146 -5.91 -10.72 16.03
CA HIS A 146 -4.83 -11.59 15.53
C HIS A 146 -3.45 -11.19 16.06
N GLU A 147 -3.20 -9.89 16.24
CA GLU A 147 -1.85 -9.35 16.49
C GLU A 147 -1.68 -8.74 17.88
N GLY A 148 -2.75 -8.56 18.64
CA GLY A 148 -2.72 -8.07 20.02
C GLY A 148 -2.08 -9.06 21.00
N LEU A 149 -2.09 -10.36 20.67
CA LEU A 149 -1.47 -11.43 21.47
C LEU A 149 -1.92 -11.46 22.95
N GLY A 150 -3.14 -10.98 23.23
CA GLY A 150 -3.67 -10.87 24.60
C GLY A 150 -3.12 -9.70 25.42
N ASP A 151 -2.25 -8.88 24.86
CA ASP A 151 -1.71 -7.67 25.49
C ASP A 151 -2.60 -6.47 25.19
N GLU A 152 -3.15 -5.86 26.24
CA GLU A 152 -4.05 -4.71 26.13
C GLU A 152 -3.35 -3.46 25.59
N HIS A 153 -2.09 -3.23 25.94
CA HIS A 153 -1.31 -2.10 25.42
C HIS A 153 -1.02 -2.25 23.93
N ARG A 154 -0.69 -3.47 23.49
CA ARG A 154 -0.48 -3.79 22.07
C ARG A 154 -1.78 -3.66 21.29
N THR A 155 -2.89 -4.13 21.85
CA THR A 155 -4.22 -3.99 21.27
C THR A 155 -4.62 -2.52 21.09
N ALA A 156 -4.45 -1.70 22.13
CA ALA A 156 -4.72 -0.27 22.07
C ALA A 156 -3.81 0.46 21.06
N GLN A 157 -2.54 0.04 20.96
CA GLN A 157 -1.59 0.59 20.00
C GLN A 157 -2.01 0.27 18.55
N ILE A 158 -2.44 -0.96 18.26
CA ILE A 158 -2.92 -1.35 16.93
C ILE A 158 -4.14 -0.54 16.52
N LYS A 159 -5.12 -0.39 17.43
CA LYS A 159 -6.32 0.42 17.18
C LYS A 159 -5.97 1.88 16.88
N ARG A 160 -5.09 2.48 17.69
CA ARG A 160 -4.61 3.85 17.45
C ARG A 160 -3.91 3.98 16.10
N TRP A 161 -3.08 3.02 15.69
CA TRP A 161 -2.44 3.05 14.37
C TRP A 161 -3.45 2.97 13.23
N CYS A 162 -4.53 2.21 13.38
CA CYS A 162 -5.61 2.17 12.40
C CYS A 162 -6.33 3.52 12.29
N GLU A 163 -6.68 4.12 13.42
CA GLU A 163 -7.32 5.44 13.48
C GLU A 163 -6.42 6.54 12.91
N GLU A 164 -5.15 6.61 13.31
CA GLU A 164 -4.15 7.54 12.77
C GLU A 164 -4.02 7.41 11.26
N THR A 165 -3.97 6.18 10.75
CA THR A 165 -3.85 5.92 9.31
C THR A 165 -5.12 6.34 8.59
N ALA A 166 -6.31 5.96 9.10
CA ALA A 166 -7.58 6.32 8.48
C ALA A 166 -7.79 7.84 8.43
N GLN A 167 -7.34 8.57 9.46
CA GLN A 167 -7.41 10.04 9.49
C GLN A 167 -6.61 10.69 8.36
N GLN A 168 -5.54 10.06 7.87
CA GLN A 168 -4.78 10.54 6.71
C GLN A 168 -5.57 10.44 5.40
N PHE A 169 -6.60 9.60 5.36
CA PHE A 169 -7.44 9.35 4.18
C PHE A 169 -8.85 9.91 4.34
N VAL A 170 -9.13 10.67 5.40
CA VAL A 170 -10.48 11.20 5.64
C VAL A 170 -10.97 12.06 4.48
N ASP A 171 -10.06 12.79 3.83
CA ASP A 171 -10.34 13.68 2.70
C ASP A 171 -10.08 13.02 1.34
N ALA A 172 -9.75 11.73 1.30
CA ALA A 172 -9.52 11.03 0.04
C ALA A 172 -10.81 10.95 -0.80
N PRO A 173 -10.82 11.38 -2.07
CA PRO A 173 -11.98 11.28 -2.98
C PRO A 173 -12.44 9.85 -3.22
N VAL A 174 -11.56 8.86 -3.04
CA VAL A 174 -11.88 7.44 -3.17
C VAL A 174 -11.74 6.75 -1.81
N GLN A 175 -12.86 6.67 -1.10
CA GLN A 175 -12.99 6.10 0.24
C GLN A 175 -12.99 4.58 0.20
N THR A 176 -13.50 3.96 -0.88
CA THR A 176 -13.60 2.49 -1.02
C THR A 176 -12.31 1.73 -0.70
N PHE A 177 -11.15 2.31 -1.00
CA PHE A 177 -9.85 1.65 -0.80
C PHE A 177 -9.24 1.86 0.59
N VAL A 178 -9.78 2.78 1.40
CA VAL A 178 -9.19 3.18 2.69
C VAL A 178 -9.05 2.01 3.66
N PRO A 179 -10.03 1.09 3.85
CA PRO A 179 -9.88 -0.01 4.79
C PRO A 179 -8.69 -0.93 4.45
N ILE A 180 -8.42 -1.17 3.16
CA ILE A 180 -7.28 -1.96 2.70
C ILE A 180 -5.96 -1.22 2.98
N LEU A 181 -5.91 0.07 2.64
CA LEU A 181 -4.72 0.89 2.89
C LEU A 181 -4.38 0.89 4.38
N VAL A 182 -5.39 1.10 5.23
CA VAL A 182 -5.24 1.03 6.69
C VAL A 182 -4.72 -0.33 7.12
N GLU A 183 -5.35 -1.42 6.68
CA GLU A 183 -4.92 -2.78 7.04
C GLU A 183 -3.46 -3.02 6.65
N HIS A 184 -3.07 -2.68 5.42
CA HIS A 184 -1.75 -2.95 4.89
C HIS A 184 -0.67 -2.08 5.54
N ILE A 185 -0.90 -0.77 5.67
CA ILE A 185 0.05 0.16 6.30
C ILE A 185 0.29 -0.25 7.76
N VAL A 186 -0.77 -0.58 8.49
CA VAL A 186 -0.65 -0.99 9.90
C VAL A 186 0.03 -2.35 10.02
N ARG A 187 -0.27 -3.34 9.16
CA ARG A 187 0.47 -4.62 9.10
C ARG A 187 1.96 -4.40 8.81
N ASN A 188 2.30 -3.55 7.85
CA ASN A 188 3.69 -3.23 7.55
C ASN A 188 4.40 -2.58 8.75
N ARG A 189 3.76 -1.60 9.41
CA ARG A 189 4.25 -0.96 10.64
C ARG A 189 4.49 -1.98 11.76
N MET A 190 3.61 -2.98 11.91
CA MET A 190 3.79 -4.07 12.87
C MET A 190 5.01 -4.95 12.56
N MET A 191 5.21 -5.31 11.28
CA MET A 191 6.36 -6.11 10.84
C MET A 191 7.68 -5.37 11.11
N GLU A 192 7.75 -4.10 10.75
CA GLU A 192 8.93 -3.27 11.00
C GLU A 192 9.23 -3.10 12.50
N SER A 193 8.19 -2.92 13.33
CA SER A 193 8.33 -2.87 14.80
C SER A 193 8.84 -4.19 15.40
N ARG A 194 8.44 -5.35 14.84
CA ARG A 194 9.00 -6.66 15.24
C ARG A 194 10.49 -6.76 14.86
N LYS A 195 10.85 -6.46 13.61
CA LYS A 195 12.24 -6.45 13.14
C LYS A 195 13.14 -5.54 13.99
N GLN A 196 12.64 -4.38 14.40
CA GLN A 196 13.40 -3.46 15.26
C GLN A 196 13.62 -4.03 16.66
N ARG A 197 12.62 -4.71 17.25
CA ARG A 197 12.79 -5.41 18.53
C ARG A 197 13.79 -6.55 18.42
N ASP A 198 13.73 -7.38 17.37
CA ASP A 198 14.70 -8.45 17.13
C ASP A 198 16.12 -7.92 16.93
N ARG A 199 16.30 -6.78 16.25
CA ARG A 199 17.61 -6.12 16.13
C ARG A 199 18.17 -5.64 17.46
N VAL A 200 17.32 -5.06 18.32
CA VAL A 200 17.73 -4.58 19.64
C VAL A 200 18.06 -5.74 20.59
N HIS A 201 17.30 -6.85 20.52
CA HIS A 201 17.53 -8.02 21.38
C HIS A 201 18.60 -8.98 20.84
N GLY A 202 18.82 -9.04 19.53
CA GLY A 202 19.85 -9.85 18.88
C GLY A 202 21.25 -9.21 18.84
N GLY A 203 21.37 -7.93 19.24
CA GLY A 203 22.63 -7.18 19.27
C GLY A 203 23.51 -7.44 20.51
N LEU A 204 23.02 -8.18 21.51
CA LEU A 204 23.79 -8.46 22.73
C LEU A 204 24.39 -9.87 22.72
N ARG A 205 25.35 -10.12 21.83
CA ARG A 205 26.41 -11.10 22.14
C ARG A 205 27.42 -10.40 23.04
N ILE A 206 27.20 -10.54 24.34
CA ILE A 206 28.16 -10.16 25.38
C ILE A 206 29.47 -10.89 25.09
N ALA A 207 30.47 -10.19 24.56
CA ALA A 207 31.85 -10.59 24.76
C ALA A 207 32.13 -10.38 26.25
N LEU A 208 32.14 -11.46 27.01
CA LEU A 208 32.54 -11.45 28.41
C LEU A 208 33.99 -10.94 28.51
N PRO A 209 34.27 -9.84 29.24
CA PRO A 209 35.63 -9.48 29.58
C PRO A 209 36.03 -10.24 30.84
N GLY A 210 37.16 -10.96 30.77
CA GLY A 210 37.84 -11.47 31.96
C GLY A 210 37.88 -13.00 32.07
N SER A 211 38.95 -13.59 31.54
CA SER A 211 39.62 -14.66 32.27
C SER A 211 41.09 -14.30 32.35
N SER A 212 41.41 -13.58 33.42
CA SER A 212 42.77 -13.36 33.87
C SER A 212 43.43 -14.71 34.15
N ALA A 213 44.62 -14.92 33.60
CA ALA A 213 45.55 -15.92 34.07
C ALA A 213 45.76 -15.77 35.59
N PRO A 214 45.96 -16.87 36.32
CA PRO A 214 47.32 -17.11 36.80
C PRO A 214 47.66 -18.60 36.95
N TYR A 215 48.84 -19.05 36.48
CA TYR A 215 49.76 -19.83 37.31
C TYR A 215 51.14 -19.98 36.66
N SER A 216 52.11 -19.28 37.26
CA SER A 216 53.43 -19.74 37.64
C SER A 216 54.06 -20.94 36.90
N SER A 217 55.17 -20.67 36.22
CA SER A 217 56.31 -21.60 36.19
C SER A 217 57.60 -20.79 36.18
N ARG A 218 58.25 -20.70 37.34
CA ARG A 218 59.57 -20.09 37.52
C ARG A 218 60.57 -21.21 37.82
N ARG A 219 61.63 -21.23 37.00
CA ARG A 219 63.01 -21.70 37.24
C ARG A 219 63.24 -23.14 37.68
N SER A 220 63.97 -23.86 36.83
CA SER A 220 65.07 -24.71 37.29
C SER A 220 66.38 -24.08 36.84
N LEU A 221 67.31 -23.91 37.79
CA LEU A 221 68.69 -23.46 37.62
C LEU A 221 69.51 -24.22 38.65
N ALA A 222 70.66 -24.75 38.21
CA ALA A 222 71.88 -25.12 38.95
C ALA A 222 72.30 -26.60 38.75
N PRO A 223 73.58 -26.93 39.02
CA PRO A 223 74.74 -26.07 39.26
C PRO A 223 75.75 -26.02 38.10
#